data_AF-A0A6M4JA01-F1
#
_entry.id   AF-A0A6M4JA01-F1
#
_cell.length_a   1.000
_cell.length_b   1.000
_cell.length_c   1.000
_cell.angle_alpha   90.00
_cell.angle_beta   90.00
_cell.angle_gamma   90.00
#
_symmetry.space_group_name_H-M   'P 1'
#
loop_
_entity.id
_entity.type
_entity.pdbx_description
1 polymer ?
#
loop_
_entity_poly.entity_id
_entity_poly.type
_entity_poly.pdbx_seq_one_letter_code
_entity_poly.pdbx_strand_id
1 'polypeptide(L)'
;MKIKNLTIIPFLISPCIIAASCNNDFDVKINKELKYGLNTNESILNKFTIEQLKILNKFRPLLNAKSDKLNSSDITFKDNDILVKTKNKHLSLYKYLNYKPIAKLGLHLINDKVQNWKYIMVDKNKSTIDNYDLLFEHYDYIFDQDLNIDFPDINSIIKRISTSTINDQLNITIPNFITPNWIRAKAWVKNKEQISYWEDLILFELKRFDFGSLKPIQKVKISVVNFIESNEGRYHKNAPVVTINFLDADGKSLLSEKLRNQKFIIGQLNQDYLIPYNDDNVKKYNSLFRDYNSISDFKHTLDIDDNEVLFNEYVNVFYDDITILKYINPLSLENNQYELYVNPTYLYNKVSARSFLWFLKNDEKYFEIVVPEHRKNVDLKYEIVDKKINEKYLNDSLSLIELKIKVTKLDGSIKFYKWYSIDINSHYHTFAGYKTNLNTDWNSNNIYGYGWDENLGKGKINKITKVIDPNEFYEKMLLKLLSLQVYKLKDNLTLFNNRVMTKYEAHNVEHNTILIEQLKTKLGIDVFKYLIGNGNNKNDLIDDINVKYLGLSNEPGCVLLKVDFLDKNKNSMLNDFNRNKIIKWYGFNGTDFTKINKQISNYNIVNTNIDYLLKNSQKNLKNQNNIIDYFDWKE
;
A
#
# COMPACT_ATOMS: atom_id res chain seq x y z
N MET A 1 63.39 -0.73 -75.66
CA MET A 1 62.44 -1.30 -76.65
C MET A 1 61.56 -2.32 -75.92
N LYS A 2 60.23 -2.21 -76.11
CA LYS A 2 59.13 -3.09 -75.63
C LYS A 2 58.61 -2.92 -74.19
N ILE A 3 57.32 -2.58 -74.20
CA ILE A 3 56.27 -2.54 -73.18
C ILE A 3 55.78 -3.95 -72.84
N LYS A 4 55.29 -4.17 -71.60
CA LYS A 4 53.98 -4.78 -71.19
C LYS A 4 54.01 -5.03 -69.66
N ASN A 5 53.21 -4.31 -68.84
CA ASN A 5 51.81 -4.59 -68.45
C ASN A 5 51.61 -6.03 -67.96
N LEU A 6 50.93 -6.39 -66.86
CA LEU A 6 50.01 -5.76 -65.89
C LEU A 6 50.00 -6.77 -64.70
N THR A 7 49.66 -6.48 -63.44
CA THR A 7 48.27 -6.28 -62.96
C THR A 7 48.31 -5.77 -61.52
N ILE A 8 47.52 -4.73 -61.25
CA ILE A 8 47.22 -4.14 -59.94
C ILE A 8 45.84 -4.67 -59.52
N ILE A 9 45.68 -5.06 -58.24
CA ILE A 9 44.39 -5.02 -57.52
C ILE A 9 44.64 -4.30 -56.19
N PRO A 10 43.83 -3.28 -55.81
CA PRO A 10 44.08 -2.44 -54.65
C PRO A 10 43.45 -3.03 -53.39
N PHE A 11 44.23 -3.19 -52.31
CA PHE A 11 43.68 -3.28 -50.96
C PHE A 11 43.67 -1.88 -50.35
N LEU A 12 42.47 -1.29 -50.30
CA LEU A 12 42.15 -0.12 -49.49
C LEU A 12 42.36 -0.48 -48.01
N ILE A 13 43.45 0.02 -47.43
CA ILE A 13 43.63 0.07 -45.98
C ILE A 13 42.71 1.20 -45.48
N SER A 14 41.50 0.83 -45.05
CA SER A 14 40.64 1.73 -44.29
C SER A 14 41.29 1.94 -42.91
N PRO A 15 41.63 3.17 -42.48
CA PRO A 15 42.04 3.39 -41.11
C PRO A 15 40.83 3.09 -40.23
N CYS A 16 41.03 2.20 -39.25
CA CYS A 16 40.08 1.98 -38.17
C CYS A 16 39.69 3.34 -37.57
N ILE A 17 38.48 3.79 -37.89
CA ILE A 17 37.80 4.82 -37.11
C ILE A 17 37.52 4.15 -35.77
N ILE A 18 38.40 4.40 -34.80
CA ILE A 18 38.08 4.20 -33.39
C ILE A 18 36.94 5.18 -33.12
N ALA A 19 35.71 4.68 -33.22
CA ALA A 19 34.56 5.36 -32.66
C ALA A 19 34.87 5.50 -31.16
N ALA A 20 35.16 6.73 -30.73
CA ALA A 20 35.15 7.08 -29.32
C ALA A 20 33.75 6.75 -28.81
N SER A 21 33.60 5.60 -28.15
CA SER A 21 32.38 5.27 -27.44
C SER A 21 32.22 6.33 -26.36
N CYS A 22 31.16 7.14 -26.45
CA CYS A 22 30.79 8.08 -25.40
C CYS A 22 30.60 7.31 -24.07
N ASN A 23 31.60 7.36 -23.20
CA ASN A 23 31.48 6.98 -21.80
C ASN A 23 30.58 8.01 -21.11
N ASN A 24 29.27 7.83 -21.19
CA ASN A 24 28.38 8.45 -20.21
C ASN A 24 28.43 7.58 -18.94
N ASP A 25 29.09 8.10 -17.90
CA ASP A 25 29.13 7.53 -16.54
C ASP A 25 27.78 7.62 -15.82
N PHE A 26 26.83 8.34 -16.42
CA PHE A 26 25.47 8.55 -15.93
C PHE A 26 24.46 7.89 -16.85
N ASP A 27 23.52 7.19 -16.25
CA ASP A 27 22.37 6.62 -16.94
C ASP A 27 21.12 7.41 -16.54
N VAL A 28 20.28 7.73 -17.52
CA VAL A 28 18.94 8.29 -17.25
C VAL A 28 18.05 7.12 -16.86
N LYS A 29 18.33 6.47 -15.73
CA LYS A 29 17.65 5.24 -15.30
C LYS A 29 16.13 5.45 -15.15
N ILE A 30 15.71 6.69 -14.93
CA ILE A 30 14.30 7.11 -14.94
C ILE A 30 13.60 6.82 -16.28
N ASN A 31 14.32 6.76 -17.42
CA ASN A 31 13.74 6.43 -18.73
C ASN A 31 13.16 5.00 -18.82
N LYS A 32 13.46 4.10 -17.87
CA LYS A 32 12.83 2.77 -17.82
C LYS A 32 11.51 2.75 -17.05
N GLU A 33 11.24 3.78 -16.23
CA GLU A 33 10.10 3.83 -15.30
C GLU A 33 9.11 4.97 -15.62
N LEU A 34 9.55 6.11 -16.16
CA LEU A 34 8.68 7.23 -16.54
C LEU A 34 8.00 6.97 -17.89
N LYS A 35 6.70 6.65 -17.89
CA LYS A 35 5.85 6.57 -19.09
C LYS A 35 4.97 7.82 -19.30
N TYR A 36 5.28 8.98 -18.71
CA TYR A 36 4.43 10.18 -18.83
C TYR A 36 4.34 10.67 -20.28
N GLY A 37 3.29 10.23 -20.99
CA GLY A 37 3.09 10.25 -22.45
C GLY A 37 4.32 9.88 -23.30
N LEU A 38 5.23 9.06 -22.76
CA LEU A 38 6.41 8.58 -23.48
C LEU A 38 6.03 7.25 -24.14
N ASN A 39 6.31 7.11 -25.43
CA ASN A 39 6.32 5.80 -26.05
C ASN A 39 7.48 4.98 -25.47
N THR A 40 7.42 3.65 -25.55
CA THR A 40 8.56 2.80 -25.17
C THR A 40 9.83 3.28 -25.90
N ASN A 41 10.86 3.64 -25.12
CA ASN A 41 12.19 4.11 -25.51
C ASN A 41 12.39 5.64 -25.68
N GLU A 42 11.41 6.49 -25.37
CA GLU A 42 11.64 7.95 -25.37
C GLU A 42 12.27 8.44 -24.05
N SER A 43 13.23 9.38 -24.15
CA SER A 43 13.90 9.98 -22.99
C SER A 43 13.10 11.13 -22.40
N ILE A 44 12.98 11.22 -21.07
CA ILE A 44 12.34 12.35 -20.37
C ILE A 44 13.02 13.69 -20.71
N LEU A 45 14.32 13.65 -21.00
CA LEU A 45 15.09 14.81 -21.44
C LEU A 45 14.60 15.30 -22.80
N ASN A 46 14.15 14.41 -23.69
CA ASN A 46 13.69 14.81 -25.00
C ASN A 46 12.23 15.23 -25.03
N LYS A 47 11.53 15.21 -23.88
CA LYS A 47 10.10 15.48 -23.78
C LYS A 47 9.75 16.70 -22.92
N PHE A 48 10.55 17.01 -21.93
CA PHE A 48 10.25 18.09 -20.99
C PHE A 48 11.13 19.32 -21.21
N THR A 49 10.56 20.49 -20.93
CA THR A 49 11.32 21.74 -20.86
C THR A 49 12.28 21.70 -19.68
N ILE A 50 13.32 22.54 -19.69
CA ILE A 50 14.29 22.57 -18.58
C ILE A 50 13.63 22.95 -17.23
N GLU A 51 12.59 23.78 -17.27
CA GLU A 51 11.83 24.17 -16.08
C GLU A 51 11.01 23.00 -15.53
N GLN A 52 10.44 22.18 -16.41
CA GLN A 52 9.77 20.94 -16.01
C GLN A 52 10.76 19.95 -15.39
N LEU A 53 11.94 19.77 -16.00
CA LEU A 53 13.00 18.93 -15.45
C LEU A 53 13.47 19.41 -14.06
N LYS A 54 13.59 20.73 -13.85
CA LYS A 54 13.88 21.31 -12.52
C LYS A 54 12.85 20.89 -11.47
N ILE A 55 11.56 20.90 -11.82
CA ILE A 55 10.48 20.47 -10.93
C ILE A 55 10.59 18.98 -10.63
N LEU A 56 10.78 18.13 -11.65
CA LEU A 56 10.98 16.68 -11.46
C LEU A 56 12.17 16.38 -10.53
N ASN A 57 13.28 17.09 -10.72
CA ASN A 57 14.49 16.89 -9.92
C ASN A 57 14.26 17.18 -8.42
N LYS A 58 13.27 18.02 -8.05
CA LYS A 58 12.97 18.29 -6.63
C LYS A 58 12.58 17.02 -5.86
N PHE A 59 11.89 16.09 -6.53
CA PHE A 59 11.29 14.92 -5.89
C PHE A 59 12.16 13.67 -6.04
N ARG A 60 12.84 13.51 -7.18
CA ARG A 60 13.75 12.40 -7.44
C ARG A 60 14.93 12.88 -8.29
N PRO A 61 16.18 12.47 -7.98
CA PRO A 61 17.32 12.81 -8.83
C PRO A 61 17.08 12.31 -10.26
N LEU A 62 17.19 13.22 -11.24
CA LEU A 62 16.92 12.90 -12.64
C LEU A 62 17.87 11.87 -13.25
N LEU A 63 19.10 11.84 -12.75
CA LEU A 63 20.20 11.04 -13.25
C LEU A 63 20.67 10.08 -12.16
N ASN A 64 21.13 8.89 -12.57
CA ASN A 64 21.85 7.97 -11.69
C ASN A 64 23.28 7.79 -12.21
N ALA A 65 24.25 7.72 -11.32
CA ALA A 65 25.61 7.33 -11.70
C ALA A 65 25.75 5.80 -11.64
N LYS A 66 26.60 5.22 -12.50
CA LYS A 66 26.88 3.78 -12.48
C LYS A 66 27.58 3.33 -11.18
N SER A 67 28.35 4.22 -10.56
CA SER A 67 29.16 3.91 -9.37
C SER A 67 28.66 4.54 -8.06
N ASP A 68 27.78 5.55 -8.12
CA ASP A 68 27.36 6.34 -6.94
C ASP A 68 25.85 6.62 -6.92
N LYS A 69 25.24 6.67 -5.71
CA LYS A 69 23.87 7.15 -5.52
C LYS A 69 23.87 8.68 -5.55
N LEU A 70 23.20 9.28 -6.54
CA LEU A 70 23.02 10.73 -6.65
C LEU A 70 21.81 11.19 -5.85
N ASN A 71 21.89 12.39 -5.28
CA ASN A 71 20.74 13.10 -4.71
C ASN A 71 20.32 14.25 -5.64
N SER A 72 19.10 14.75 -5.48
CA SER A 72 18.60 15.90 -6.22
C SER A 72 19.50 17.14 -6.12
N SER A 73 20.13 17.35 -4.96
CA SER A 73 21.07 18.45 -4.71
C SER A 73 22.38 18.33 -5.50
N ASP A 74 22.71 17.13 -5.97
CA ASP A 74 23.91 16.88 -6.76
C ASP A 74 23.70 17.24 -8.24
N ILE A 75 22.45 17.55 -8.64
CA ILE A 75 22.05 17.90 -10.00
C ILE A 75 21.63 19.37 -10.01
N THR A 76 22.36 20.18 -10.77
CA THR A 76 22.08 21.61 -10.95
C THR A 76 21.79 21.93 -12.41
N PHE A 77 21.02 22.97 -12.65
CA PHE A 77 20.63 23.39 -13.99
C PHE A 77 21.19 24.79 -14.23
N LYS A 78 22.03 24.92 -15.26
CA LYS A 78 22.62 26.20 -15.64
C LYS A 78 22.39 26.43 -17.12
N ASP A 79 21.71 27.51 -17.46
CA ASP A 79 21.28 27.81 -18.83
C ASP A 79 20.48 26.64 -19.41
N ASN A 80 20.98 25.99 -20.47
CA ASN A 80 20.39 24.79 -21.08
C ASN A 80 21.11 23.48 -20.68
N ASP A 81 22.01 23.55 -19.70
CA ASP A 81 22.85 22.42 -19.29
C ASP A 81 22.40 21.83 -17.95
N ILE A 82 22.51 20.50 -17.85
CA ILE A 82 22.40 19.75 -16.60
C ILE A 82 23.81 19.44 -16.13
N LEU A 83 24.14 19.87 -14.92
CA LEU A 83 25.45 19.70 -14.32
C LEU A 83 25.35 18.77 -13.10
N VAL A 84 26.18 17.73 -13.07
CA VAL A 84 26.19 16.73 -11.98
C VAL A 84 27.46 16.87 -11.16
N LYS A 85 27.30 16.88 -9.83
CA LYS A 85 28.39 16.85 -8.86
C LYS A 85 28.66 15.39 -8.44
N THR A 86 29.87 14.89 -8.66
CA THR A 86 30.30 13.56 -8.21
C THR A 86 31.22 13.65 -6.99
N LYS A 87 31.28 12.57 -6.19
CA LYS A 87 32.09 12.51 -4.96
C LYS A 87 33.58 12.18 -5.21
N ASN A 88 33.94 11.69 -6.40
CA ASN A 88 35.33 11.33 -6.71
C ASN A 88 36.15 12.51 -7.25
N LYS A 89 37.05 13.00 -6.38
CA LYS A 89 38.28 13.78 -6.55
C LYS A 89 38.44 14.66 -7.81
N HIS A 90 38.60 15.95 -7.54
CA HIS A 90 38.88 17.10 -8.43
C HIS A 90 37.67 17.62 -9.22
N LEU A 91 37.19 18.80 -8.82
CA LEU A 91 36.22 19.68 -9.49
C LEU A 91 35.90 19.25 -10.93
N SER A 92 34.76 18.61 -11.15
CA SER A 92 34.26 18.40 -12.50
C SER A 92 32.74 18.31 -12.46
N LEU A 93 32.08 19.47 -12.59
CA LEU A 93 30.69 19.52 -13.02
C LEU A 93 30.61 18.78 -14.36
N TYR A 94 30.03 17.59 -14.37
CA TYR A 94 29.81 16.87 -15.62
C TYR A 94 28.64 17.51 -16.34
N LYS A 95 28.90 18.11 -17.50
CA LYS A 95 27.87 18.55 -18.43
C LYS A 95 27.31 17.33 -19.15
N TYR A 96 26.02 17.08 -18.99
CA TYR A 96 25.34 16.05 -19.76
C TYR A 96 25.28 16.48 -21.24
N LEU A 97 26.16 15.92 -22.09
CA LEU A 97 26.26 16.24 -23.52
C LEU A 97 25.11 15.58 -24.30
N ASN A 98 24.64 16.24 -25.37
CA ASN A 98 23.54 15.84 -26.28
C ASN A 98 22.09 16.09 -25.83
N TYR A 99 21.83 16.92 -24.82
CA TYR A 99 20.48 17.38 -24.49
C TYR A 99 20.10 18.63 -25.29
N LYS A 100 18.91 18.63 -25.90
CA LYS A 100 18.23 19.84 -26.40
C LYS A 100 16.87 19.94 -25.70
N PRO A 101 16.64 20.96 -24.85
CA PRO A 101 15.35 21.17 -24.23
C PRO A 101 14.25 21.25 -25.28
N ILE A 102 13.09 20.64 -25.00
CA ILE A 102 11.88 20.94 -25.79
C ILE A 102 11.60 22.45 -25.69
N ALA A 103 11.37 23.07 -26.84
CA ALA A 103 10.92 24.45 -26.92
C ALA A 103 9.52 24.56 -26.31
N LYS A 104 9.29 25.65 -25.58
CA LYS A 104 7.96 25.98 -25.06
C LYS A 104 6.99 26.27 -26.21
N LEU A 105 5.72 26.04 -25.97
CA LEU A 105 4.66 26.22 -26.97
C LEU A 105 3.90 27.53 -26.75
N GLY A 106 3.72 28.31 -27.80
CA GLY A 106 2.92 29.53 -27.76
C GLY A 106 1.44 29.23 -27.70
N LEU A 107 0.71 30.09 -26.97
CA LEU A 107 -0.75 30.11 -26.95
C LEU A 107 -1.25 31.35 -27.69
N HIS A 108 -2.24 31.17 -28.55
CA HIS A 108 -2.83 32.24 -29.35
C HIS A 108 -4.35 32.22 -29.23
N LEU A 109 -4.92 33.31 -28.70
CA LEU A 109 -6.37 33.50 -28.71
C LEU A 109 -6.79 34.03 -30.08
N ILE A 110 -7.55 33.22 -30.82
CA ILE A 110 -8.10 33.60 -32.11
C ILE A 110 -9.59 33.93 -31.95
N ASN A 111 -9.95 35.15 -32.32
CA ASN A 111 -11.33 35.61 -32.38
C ASN A 111 -11.80 35.55 -33.83
N ASP A 112 -12.56 34.51 -34.20
CA ASP A 112 -13.22 34.47 -35.49
C ASP A 112 -14.49 35.32 -35.42
N LYS A 113 -14.35 36.58 -35.88
CA LYS A 113 -15.46 37.53 -35.93
C LYS A 113 -16.56 37.13 -36.92
N VAL A 114 -16.26 36.25 -37.88
CA VAL A 114 -17.21 35.82 -38.92
C VAL A 114 -18.13 34.72 -38.37
N GLN A 115 -17.58 33.79 -37.58
CA GLN A 115 -18.36 32.71 -36.95
C GLN A 115 -18.80 33.02 -35.51
N ASN A 116 -18.40 34.17 -34.97
CA ASN A 116 -18.66 34.60 -33.59
C ASN A 116 -18.14 33.58 -32.55
N TRP A 117 -17.00 32.94 -32.85
CA TRP A 117 -16.37 31.95 -31.98
C TRP A 117 -14.98 32.40 -31.53
N LYS A 118 -14.58 31.92 -30.35
CA LYS A 118 -13.25 32.12 -29.79
C LYS A 118 -12.61 30.77 -29.56
N TYR A 119 -11.36 30.62 -30.00
CA TYR A 119 -10.61 29.38 -29.80
C TYR A 119 -9.15 29.67 -29.46
N ILE A 120 -8.48 28.67 -28.91
CA ILE A 120 -7.05 28.72 -28.65
C ILE A 120 -6.33 27.89 -29.70
N MET A 121 -5.32 28.50 -30.32
CA MET A 121 -4.35 27.81 -31.16
C MET A 121 -3.04 27.61 -30.38
N VAL A 122 -2.49 26.41 -30.44
CA VAL A 122 -1.21 26.04 -29.82
C VAL A 122 -0.20 25.75 -30.92
N ASP A 123 0.95 26.43 -30.90
CA ASP A 123 2.01 26.19 -31.87
C ASP A 123 3.41 26.48 -31.28
N LYS A 124 4.43 26.51 -32.13
CA LYS A 124 5.84 26.78 -31.73
C LYS A 124 6.22 28.26 -31.75
N ASN A 125 5.29 29.15 -32.11
CA ASN A 125 5.52 30.59 -32.12
C ASN A 125 5.40 31.16 -30.70
N LYS A 126 5.70 32.45 -30.55
CA LYS A 126 5.55 33.13 -29.25
C LYS A 126 4.09 33.43 -28.98
N SER A 127 3.65 33.18 -27.75
CA SER A 127 2.27 33.48 -27.35
C SER A 127 1.89 34.95 -27.51
N THR A 128 0.62 35.18 -27.85
CA THR A 128 0.01 36.50 -28.04
C THR A 128 -1.14 36.75 -27.06
N ILE A 129 -1.15 36.10 -25.91
CA ILE A 129 -2.19 36.31 -24.90
C ILE A 129 -1.84 37.46 -23.95
N ASP A 130 -2.87 38.14 -23.45
CA ASP A 130 -2.70 39.39 -22.70
C ASP A 130 -2.80 39.23 -21.17
N ASN A 131 -3.28 38.08 -20.68
CA ASN A 131 -3.39 37.79 -19.25
C ASN A 131 -3.47 36.27 -18.98
N TYR A 132 -3.36 35.88 -17.70
CA TYR A 132 -3.49 34.49 -17.27
C TYR A 132 -4.93 34.08 -16.93
N ASP A 133 -5.86 35.03 -16.86
CA ASP A 133 -7.25 34.77 -16.48
C ASP A 133 -7.93 33.81 -17.48
N LEU A 134 -7.55 33.86 -18.75
CA LEU A 134 -8.04 32.95 -19.78
C LEU A 134 -7.83 31.46 -19.47
N LEU A 135 -6.87 31.11 -18.60
CA LEU A 135 -6.65 29.72 -18.20
C LEU A 135 -7.76 29.16 -17.29
N PHE A 136 -8.68 30.02 -16.83
CA PHE A 136 -9.88 29.65 -16.07
C PHE A 136 -11.16 29.71 -16.91
N GLU A 137 -11.05 30.00 -18.21
CA GLU A 137 -12.19 30.09 -19.13
C GLU A 137 -12.32 28.81 -19.95
N HIS A 138 -13.57 28.43 -20.27
CA HIS A 138 -13.85 27.36 -21.20
C HIS A 138 -13.94 27.91 -22.62
N TYR A 139 -13.22 27.28 -23.56
CA TYR A 139 -13.25 27.59 -24.99
C TYR A 139 -13.78 26.38 -25.77
N ASP A 140 -14.60 26.64 -26.78
CA ASP A 140 -15.35 25.60 -27.51
C ASP A 140 -14.44 24.71 -28.38
N TYR A 141 -13.30 25.22 -28.83
CA TYR A 141 -12.36 24.50 -29.70
C TYR A 141 -10.91 24.81 -29.36
N ILE A 142 -10.05 23.79 -29.45
CA ILE A 142 -8.60 23.90 -29.34
C ILE A 142 -8.04 23.33 -30.64
N PHE A 143 -7.30 24.14 -31.40
CA PHE A 143 -6.63 23.70 -32.61
C PHE A 143 -5.15 23.47 -32.32
N ASP A 144 -4.71 22.23 -32.49
CA ASP A 144 -3.30 21.85 -32.45
C ASP A 144 -2.83 21.53 -33.88
N GLN A 145 -1.77 22.20 -34.32
CA GLN A 145 -1.10 21.88 -35.58
C GLN A 145 -0.04 20.80 -35.30
N ASP A 146 -0.42 19.53 -35.51
CA ASP A 146 0.45 18.36 -35.50
C ASP A 146 1.08 17.95 -34.14
N LEU A 147 0.58 18.48 -33.02
CA LEU A 147 0.99 18.03 -31.69
C LEU A 147 -0.22 17.39 -30.98
N ASN A 148 0.02 16.38 -30.14
CA ASN A 148 -1.04 15.73 -29.35
C ASN A 148 -1.02 16.36 -27.95
N ILE A 149 -1.47 17.62 -27.84
CA ILE A 149 -1.26 18.46 -26.64
C ILE A 149 -2.55 19.08 -26.15
N ASP A 150 -2.92 18.79 -24.90
CA ASP A 150 -4.04 19.42 -24.23
C ASP A 150 -3.75 20.91 -23.94
N PHE A 151 -4.76 21.76 -24.12
CA PHE A 151 -4.74 23.16 -23.65
C PHE A 151 -4.48 23.20 -22.13
N PRO A 152 -3.66 24.15 -21.62
CA PRO A 152 -3.36 24.24 -20.20
C PRO A 152 -4.46 24.96 -19.40
N ASP A 153 -5.74 24.71 -19.68
CA ASP A 153 -6.78 25.20 -18.79
C ASP A 153 -6.69 24.51 -17.43
N ILE A 154 -6.98 25.29 -16.39
CA ILE A 154 -6.82 24.84 -15.02
C ILE A 154 -7.81 23.74 -14.67
N ASN A 155 -9.00 23.75 -15.25
CA ASN A 155 -9.98 22.69 -15.04
C ASN A 155 -9.46 21.34 -15.58
N SER A 156 -8.86 21.30 -16.77
CA SER A 156 -8.25 20.11 -17.37
C SER A 156 -7.01 19.64 -16.61
N ILE A 157 -6.18 20.56 -16.13
CA ILE A 157 -5.03 20.21 -15.27
C ILE A 157 -5.53 19.56 -13.97
N ILE A 158 -6.51 20.19 -13.30
CA ILE A 158 -7.10 19.65 -12.07
C ILE A 158 -7.80 18.31 -12.34
N LYS A 159 -8.47 18.16 -13.49
CA LYS A 159 -9.04 16.89 -13.94
C LYS A 159 -7.96 15.81 -14.04
N ARG A 160 -6.86 16.05 -14.77
CA ARG A 160 -5.74 15.09 -14.89
C ARG A 160 -5.16 14.70 -13.54
N ILE A 161 -4.93 15.68 -12.66
CA ILE A 161 -4.45 15.44 -11.29
C ILE A 161 -5.48 14.63 -10.50
N SER A 162 -6.77 14.93 -10.64
CA SER A 162 -7.82 14.31 -9.84
C SER A 162 -8.18 12.90 -10.28
N THR A 163 -8.08 12.61 -11.58
CA THR A 163 -8.33 11.29 -12.15
C THR A 163 -7.11 10.37 -12.08
N SER A 164 -6.04 10.82 -11.42
CA SER A 164 -4.83 10.03 -11.27
C SER A 164 -5.06 8.76 -10.44
N THR A 165 -4.35 7.70 -10.79
CA THR A 165 -4.36 6.43 -10.05
C THR A 165 -2.99 6.16 -9.44
N ILE A 166 -2.95 5.26 -8.47
CA ILE A 166 -1.67 4.77 -7.95
C ILE A 166 -0.84 4.18 -9.08
N ASN A 167 0.48 4.40 -9.02
CA ASN A 167 1.45 3.95 -10.02
C ASN A 167 1.23 4.54 -11.43
N ASP A 168 0.43 5.60 -11.55
CA ASP A 168 0.27 6.31 -12.81
C ASP A 168 1.41 7.30 -13.07
N GLN A 169 1.31 8.00 -14.19
CA GLN A 169 2.37 8.87 -14.67
C GLN A 169 2.61 10.09 -13.76
N LEU A 170 1.59 10.59 -13.06
CA LEU A 170 1.73 11.70 -12.10
C LEU A 170 2.30 11.20 -10.78
N ASN A 171 1.89 10.03 -10.32
CA ASN A 171 2.45 9.40 -9.14
C ASN A 171 3.92 9.00 -9.36
N ILE A 172 4.32 8.57 -10.57
CA ILE A 172 5.74 8.35 -10.89
C ILE A 172 6.54 9.67 -10.84
N THR A 173 5.94 10.78 -11.25
CA THR A 173 6.56 12.11 -11.22
C THR A 173 6.82 12.57 -9.79
N ILE A 174 5.87 12.32 -8.89
CA ILE A 174 5.99 12.62 -7.46
C ILE A 174 5.60 11.34 -6.69
N PRO A 175 6.54 10.45 -6.35
CA PRO A 175 6.21 9.14 -5.77
C PRO A 175 5.39 9.18 -4.48
N ASN A 176 5.57 10.23 -3.66
CA ASN A 176 4.78 10.42 -2.44
C ASN A 176 3.45 11.15 -2.67
N PHE A 177 3.08 11.49 -3.91
CA PHE A 177 1.78 12.05 -4.22
C PHE A 177 0.70 11.01 -3.97
N ILE A 178 -0.35 11.41 -3.25
CA ILE A 178 -1.49 10.56 -2.91
C ILE A 178 -2.69 11.09 -3.69
N THR A 179 -3.21 10.26 -4.59
CA THR A 179 -4.32 10.65 -5.47
C THR A 179 -5.62 10.83 -4.67
N PRO A 180 -6.59 11.65 -5.13
CA PRO A 180 -7.82 11.93 -4.37
C PRO A 180 -8.53 10.68 -3.85
N ASN A 181 -8.62 9.63 -4.67
CA ASN A 181 -9.27 8.37 -4.31
C ASN A 181 -8.59 7.62 -3.15
N TRP A 182 -7.41 8.08 -2.71
CA TRP A 182 -6.60 7.45 -1.65
C TRP A 182 -6.39 8.36 -0.43
N ILE A 183 -6.85 9.62 -0.47
CA ILE A 183 -6.78 10.56 0.65
C ILE A 183 -8.15 11.20 0.90
N ARG A 184 -8.56 11.29 2.16
CA ARG A 184 -9.82 11.97 2.50
C ARG A 184 -9.68 13.48 2.30
N ALA A 185 -10.75 14.14 1.84
CA ALA A 185 -10.74 15.60 1.65
C ALA A 185 -10.32 16.34 2.93
N LYS A 186 -10.85 15.95 4.09
CA LYS A 186 -10.51 16.53 5.40
C LYS A 186 -9.05 16.30 5.84
N ALA A 187 -8.41 15.24 5.36
CA ALA A 187 -6.99 14.99 5.59
C ALA A 187 -6.15 15.83 4.62
N TRP A 188 -6.53 15.88 3.34
CA TRP A 188 -5.85 16.65 2.31
C TRP A 188 -5.75 18.14 2.67
N VAL A 189 -6.85 18.75 3.13
CA VAL A 189 -6.85 20.18 3.55
C VAL A 189 -5.90 20.48 4.72
N LYS A 190 -5.50 19.47 5.49
CA LYS A 190 -4.52 19.58 6.59
C LYS A 190 -3.11 19.18 6.17
N ASN A 191 -2.95 18.55 5.00
CA ASN A 191 -1.69 18.02 4.50
C ASN A 191 -1.02 19.00 3.54
N LYS A 192 -0.23 19.94 4.10
CA LYS A 192 0.51 20.96 3.34
C LYS A 192 1.46 20.37 2.29
N GLU A 193 2.00 19.17 2.53
CA GLU A 193 2.90 18.48 1.60
C GLU A 193 2.14 18.04 0.34
N GLN A 194 0.97 17.40 0.52
CA GLN A 194 0.12 17.00 -0.61
C GLN A 194 -0.40 18.22 -1.38
N ILE A 195 -0.79 19.30 -0.70
CA ILE A 195 -1.17 20.56 -1.37
C ILE A 195 -0.01 21.11 -2.21
N SER A 196 1.23 21.09 -1.68
CA SER A 196 2.42 21.51 -2.42
C SER A 196 2.67 20.65 -3.66
N TYR A 197 2.38 19.35 -3.60
CA TYR A 197 2.50 18.49 -4.78
C TYR A 197 1.50 18.87 -5.87
N TRP A 198 0.26 19.22 -5.52
CA TRP A 198 -0.71 19.76 -6.48
C TRP A 198 -0.21 21.08 -7.08
N GLU A 199 0.33 21.98 -6.25
CA GLU A 199 0.93 23.26 -6.71
C GLU A 199 2.07 23.01 -7.72
N ASP A 200 2.98 22.07 -7.44
CA ASP A 200 4.10 21.73 -8.32
C ASP A 200 3.64 21.00 -9.60
N LEU A 201 2.61 20.15 -9.55
CA LEU A 201 2.04 19.49 -10.73
C LEU A 201 1.33 20.47 -11.66
N ILE A 202 0.56 21.43 -11.12
CA ILE A 202 -0.04 22.49 -11.93
C ILE A 202 1.06 23.33 -12.58
N LEU A 203 2.08 23.71 -11.80
CA LEU A 203 3.22 24.46 -12.32
C LEU A 203 3.95 23.67 -13.42
N PHE A 204 4.14 22.36 -13.23
CA PHE A 204 4.79 21.49 -14.21
C PHE A 204 4.06 21.49 -15.56
N GLU A 205 2.72 21.41 -15.57
CA GLU A 205 1.92 21.50 -16.77
C GLU A 205 2.03 22.87 -17.45
N LEU A 206 1.95 23.95 -16.66
CA LEU A 206 2.07 25.32 -17.17
C LEU A 206 3.45 25.64 -17.76
N LYS A 207 4.53 25.03 -17.24
CA LYS A 207 5.91 25.25 -17.71
C LYS A 207 6.22 24.65 -19.08
N ARG A 208 5.26 23.94 -19.70
CA ARG A 208 5.32 23.50 -21.10
C ARG A 208 5.08 24.66 -22.08
N PHE A 209 4.40 25.71 -21.63
CA PHE A 209 3.92 26.80 -22.50
C PHE A 209 4.77 28.06 -22.35
N ASP A 210 4.87 28.80 -23.45
CA ASP A 210 5.35 30.17 -23.50
C ASP A 210 4.13 31.09 -23.37
N PHE A 211 4.28 32.12 -22.56
CA PHE A 211 3.24 33.11 -22.28
C PHE A 211 3.63 34.51 -22.83
N GLY A 212 4.62 34.55 -23.73
CA GLY A 212 4.96 35.75 -24.47
C GLY A 212 5.59 36.81 -23.58
N SER A 213 5.01 38.02 -23.59
CA SER A 213 5.50 39.16 -22.79
C SER A 213 5.02 39.14 -21.33
N LEU A 214 4.16 38.20 -20.95
CA LEU A 214 3.67 38.10 -19.58
C LEU A 214 4.79 37.73 -18.61
N LYS A 215 4.70 38.29 -17.40
CA LYS A 215 5.60 37.92 -16.31
C LYS A 215 5.49 36.42 -16.02
N PRO A 216 6.60 35.67 -16.00
CA PRO A 216 6.54 34.21 -15.82
C PRO A 216 5.90 33.80 -14.49
N ILE A 217 5.03 32.79 -14.55
CA ILE A 217 4.53 32.09 -13.36
C ILE A 217 5.70 31.39 -12.68
N GLN A 218 6.07 31.82 -11.47
CA GLN A 218 7.10 31.16 -10.68
C GLN A 218 6.52 30.15 -9.69
N LYS A 219 5.31 30.40 -9.21
CA LYS A 219 4.66 29.55 -8.23
C LYS A 219 3.15 29.52 -8.46
N VAL A 220 2.56 28.35 -8.28
CA VAL A 220 1.12 28.19 -8.09
C VAL A 220 0.87 28.11 -6.58
N LYS A 221 -0.15 28.80 -6.09
CA LYS A 221 -0.57 28.75 -4.69
C LYS A 221 -2.01 28.27 -4.62
N ILE A 222 -2.23 27.16 -3.93
CA ILE A 222 -3.55 26.69 -3.52
C ILE A 222 -3.73 27.07 -2.05
N SER A 223 -4.81 27.78 -1.76
CA SER A 223 -5.17 28.17 -0.39
C SER A 223 -6.46 27.47 0.00
N VAL A 224 -6.43 26.71 1.09
CA VAL A 224 -7.62 26.06 1.65
C VAL A 224 -8.52 27.12 2.26
N VAL A 225 -9.79 27.11 1.87
CA VAL A 225 -10.82 28.00 2.41
C VAL A 225 -11.62 27.26 3.48
N ASN A 226 -12.18 26.10 3.12
CA ASN A 226 -12.87 25.17 4.01
C ASN A 226 -12.96 23.79 3.34
N PHE A 227 -13.79 22.90 3.88
CA PHE A 227 -14.14 21.63 3.26
C PHE A 227 -15.65 21.40 3.39
N ILE A 228 -16.20 20.63 2.46
CA ILE A 228 -17.59 20.17 2.47
C ILE A 228 -17.58 18.72 2.99
N GLU A 229 -18.48 18.40 3.91
CA GLU A 229 -18.76 17.02 4.36
C GLU A 229 -20.25 16.95 4.72
N SER A 230 -21.02 16.14 3.98
CA SER A 230 -22.46 15.98 4.22
C SER A 230 -22.96 14.58 3.87
N ASN A 231 -24.03 14.15 4.54
CA ASN A 231 -24.73 12.90 4.25
C ASN A 231 -26.07 13.20 3.58
N GLU A 232 -26.24 12.76 2.33
CA GLU A 232 -27.48 12.89 1.56
C GLU A 232 -28.05 11.49 1.29
N GLY A 233 -28.77 10.95 2.29
CA GLY A 233 -29.32 9.60 2.23
C GLY A 233 -28.22 8.54 2.19
N ARG A 234 -28.05 7.90 1.02
CA ARG A 234 -27.02 6.88 0.76
C ARG A 234 -25.72 7.45 0.17
N TYR A 235 -25.71 8.74 -0.18
CA TYR A 235 -24.57 9.39 -0.80
C TYR A 235 -23.88 10.29 0.21
N HIS A 236 -22.60 10.03 0.47
CA HIS A 236 -21.77 10.94 1.24
C HIS A 236 -21.04 11.88 0.29
N LYS A 237 -21.06 13.17 0.61
CA LYS A 237 -20.41 14.22 -0.17
C LYS A 237 -19.24 14.77 0.59
N ASN A 238 -18.07 14.77 -0.03
CA ASN A 238 -16.91 15.47 0.49
C ASN A 238 -16.10 16.15 -0.62
N ALA A 239 -15.53 17.30 -0.30
CA ALA A 239 -14.59 18.01 -1.18
C ALA A 239 -13.84 19.11 -0.41
N PRO A 240 -12.57 19.38 -0.76
CA PRO A 240 -11.92 20.60 -0.34
C PRO A 240 -12.46 21.80 -1.13
N VAL A 241 -12.50 22.95 -0.48
CA VAL A 241 -12.79 24.23 -1.13
C VAL A 241 -11.56 25.11 -1.05
N VAL A 242 -11.14 25.64 -2.19
CA VAL A 242 -9.85 26.31 -2.34
C VAL A 242 -9.96 27.61 -3.12
N THR A 243 -8.94 28.45 -3.03
CA THR A 243 -8.61 29.45 -4.05
C THR A 243 -7.29 29.08 -4.71
N ILE A 244 -7.09 29.49 -5.97
CA ILE A 244 -5.87 29.25 -6.74
C ILE A 244 -5.29 30.61 -7.16
N ASN A 245 -3.98 30.78 -7.03
CA ASN A 245 -3.27 31.96 -7.49
C ASN A 245 -1.97 31.61 -8.22
N PHE A 246 -1.59 32.43 -9.21
CA PHE A 246 -0.29 32.39 -9.86
C PHE A 246 0.56 33.56 -9.39
N LEU A 247 1.78 33.27 -8.98
CA LEU A 247 2.68 34.26 -8.40
C LEU A 247 3.94 34.41 -9.24
N ASP A 248 4.42 35.65 -9.38
CA ASP A 248 5.73 35.95 -9.96
C ASP A 248 6.87 35.70 -8.96
N ALA A 249 8.11 36.03 -9.35
CA ALA A 249 9.30 35.85 -8.53
C ALA A 249 9.27 36.64 -7.21
N ASP A 250 8.54 37.78 -7.21
CA ASP A 250 8.39 38.65 -6.05
C ASP A 250 7.18 38.25 -5.18
N GLY A 251 6.47 37.18 -5.54
CA GLY A 251 5.24 36.74 -4.87
C GLY A 251 4.02 37.58 -5.20
N LYS A 252 4.05 38.39 -6.27
CA LYS A 252 2.89 39.19 -6.70
C LYS A 252 1.94 38.34 -7.54
N SER A 253 0.64 38.53 -7.29
CA SER A 253 -0.45 37.89 -8.03
C SER A 253 -0.40 38.27 -9.51
N LEU A 254 -0.46 37.25 -10.36
CA LEU A 254 -0.55 37.36 -11.82
C LEU A 254 -1.99 37.23 -12.33
N LEU A 255 -2.92 36.80 -11.47
CA LEU A 255 -4.35 36.76 -11.73
C LEU A 255 -5.06 38.03 -11.28
N SER A 256 -6.19 38.34 -11.93
CA SER A 256 -7.07 39.42 -11.49
C SER A 256 -7.64 39.17 -10.09
N GLU A 257 -8.10 40.25 -9.46
CA GLU A 257 -8.71 40.17 -8.14
C GLU A 257 -9.96 39.28 -8.10
N LYS A 258 -10.74 39.29 -9.18
CA LYS A 258 -11.93 38.44 -9.33
C LYS A 258 -11.56 36.96 -9.24
N LEU A 259 -10.57 36.52 -10.02
CA LEU A 259 -10.19 35.10 -10.06
C LEU A 259 -9.40 34.66 -8.82
N ARG A 260 -8.44 35.45 -8.34
CA ARG A 260 -7.62 35.07 -7.17
C ARG A 260 -8.45 34.87 -5.89
N ASN A 261 -9.59 35.57 -5.79
CA ASN A 261 -10.51 35.49 -4.65
C ASN A 261 -11.67 34.51 -4.89
N GLN A 262 -11.79 33.96 -6.11
CA GLN A 262 -12.84 33.00 -6.43
C GLN A 262 -12.58 31.68 -5.69
N LYS A 263 -13.63 31.20 -5.02
CA LYS A 263 -13.63 29.93 -4.30
C LYS A 263 -14.08 28.83 -5.25
N PHE A 264 -13.40 27.69 -5.19
CA PHE A 264 -13.67 26.52 -6.02
C PHE A 264 -13.80 25.27 -5.16
N ILE A 265 -14.71 24.39 -5.54
CA ILE A 265 -14.82 23.01 -5.07
C ILE A 265 -13.93 22.15 -5.95
N ILE A 266 -13.02 21.36 -5.35
CA ILE A 266 -12.36 20.28 -6.09
C ILE A 266 -13.26 19.05 -5.99
N GLY A 267 -14.09 18.86 -7.01
CA GLY A 267 -15.12 17.84 -7.11
C GLY A 267 -15.54 17.70 -8.57
N GLN A 268 -16.34 16.71 -8.92
CA GLN A 268 -16.75 16.49 -10.31
C GLN A 268 -18.18 16.96 -10.56
N LEU A 269 -18.40 17.79 -11.58
CA LEU A 269 -19.72 18.15 -12.08
C LEU A 269 -19.66 18.17 -13.60
N ASN A 270 -20.36 17.24 -14.25
CA ASN A 270 -20.23 17.00 -15.70
C ASN A 270 -18.76 16.73 -16.09
N GLN A 271 -18.16 17.61 -16.90
CA GLN A 271 -16.77 17.54 -17.32
C GLN A 271 -15.83 18.38 -16.44
N ASP A 272 -16.36 19.13 -15.48
CA ASP A 272 -15.59 20.03 -14.63
C ASP A 272 -15.13 19.37 -13.34
N TYR A 273 -13.88 19.68 -12.97
CA TYR A 273 -13.18 19.20 -11.78
C TYR A 273 -12.77 20.34 -10.83
N LEU A 274 -12.83 21.59 -11.32
CA LEU A 274 -12.65 22.80 -10.54
C LEU A 274 -13.92 23.66 -10.64
N ILE A 275 -14.86 23.46 -9.72
CA ILE A 275 -16.22 23.98 -9.84
C ILE A 275 -16.34 25.26 -8.99
N PRO A 276 -16.91 26.37 -9.51
CA PRO A 276 -17.16 27.56 -8.69
C PRO A 276 -18.00 27.24 -7.45
N TYR A 277 -17.58 27.72 -6.28
CA TYR A 277 -18.28 27.46 -5.03
C TYR A 277 -19.55 28.33 -4.92
N ASN A 278 -20.71 27.69 -4.96
CA ASN A 278 -22.04 28.27 -4.70
C ASN A 278 -23.03 27.18 -4.24
N ASP A 279 -24.18 27.58 -3.70
CA ASP A 279 -25.16 26.66 -3.11
C ASP A 279 -25.71 25.61 -4.09
N ASP A 280 -25.81 25.94 -5.39
CA ASP A 280 -26.29 25.01 -6.42
C ASP A 280 -25.25 23.93 -6.73
N ASN A 281 -23.99 24.34 -6.90
CA ASN A 281 -22.88 23.44 -7.18
C ASN A 281 -22.58 22.52 -5.99
N VAL A 282 -22.68 23.00 -4.75
CA VAL A 282 -22.55 22.19 -3.52
C VAL A 282 -23.58 21.04 -3.50
N LYS A 283 -24.77 21.24 -4.08
CA LYS A 283 -25.81 20.21 -4.16
C LYS A 283 -25.63 19.23 -5.32
N LYS A 284 -24.83 19.54 -6.34
CA LYS A 284 -24.76 18.76 -7.58
C LYS A 284 -23.45 18.03 -7.81
N TYR A 285 -22.36 18.47 -7.20
CA TYR A 285 -21.05 17.85 -7.41
C TYR A 285 -21.00 16.40 -6.88
N ASN A 286 -20.14 15.60 -7.51
CA ASN A 286 -19.73 14.28 -7.06
C ASN A 286 -18.37 14.37 -6.38
N SER A 287 -18.21 13.66 -5.27
CA SER A 287 -16.96 13.60 -4.51
C SER A 287 -15.85 12.92 -5.31
N LEU A 288 -14.64 13.45 -5.22
CA LEU A 288 -13.42 12.86 -5.81
C LEU A 288 -12.51 12.24 -4.76
N PHE A 289 -12.60 12.73 -3.52
CA PHE A 289 -11.69 12.31 -2.46
C PHE A 289 -12.23 11.07 -1.76
N ARG A 290 -11.31 10.25 -1.25
CA ARG A 290 -11.63 9.00 -0.57
C ARG A 290 -12.68 9.20 0.51
N ASP A 291 -13.57 8.22 0.63
CA ASP A 291 -14.54 8.19 1.70
C ASP A 291 -14.83 6.78 2.20
N TYR A 292 -14.36 6.49 3.41
CA TYR A 292 -14.70 5.26 4.14
C TYR A 292 -16.21 5.10 4.39
N ASN A 293 -17.03 6.13 4.12
CA ASN A 293 -18.48 6.14 4.31
C ASN A 293 -19.28 6.13 2.99
N SER A 294 -18.63 5.98 1.84
CA SER A 294 -19.32 5.92 0.55
C SER A 294 -19.62 4.48 0.13
N ILE A 295 -20.78 4.27 -0.52
CA ILE A 295 -21.17 2.94 -1.06
C ILE A 295 -20.20 2.45 -2.16
N SER A 296 -19.50 3.37 -2.83
CA SER A 296 -18.52 3.06 -3.87
C SER A 296 -17.25 2.44 -3.31
N ASP A 297 -16.79 2.90 -2.15
CA ASP A 297 -15.56 2.39 -1.52
C ASP A 297 -15.84 1.09 -0.75
N PHE A 298 -17.03 0.97 -0.16
CA PHE A 298 -17.51 -0.21 0.57
C PHE A 298 -19.01 -0.33 0.36
N LYS A 299 -19.58 -1.55 0.30
CA LYS A 299 -21.04 -1.71 0.17
C LYS A 299 -21.84 -1.00 1.29
N HIS A 300 -21.17 -0.57 2.38
CA HIS A 300 -21.72 0.09 3.57
C HIS A 300 -20.69 1.01 4.24
N THR A 301 -21.14 1.89 5.14
CA THR A 301 -20.27 2.90 5.77
C THR A 301 -19.40 2.31 6.88
N LEU A 302 -18.07 2.54 6.85
CA LEU A 302 -17.16 2.13 7.94
C LEU A 302 -17.18 3.10 9.14
N ASP A 303 -17.71 4.31 8.93
CA ASP A 303 -17.82 5.44 9.86
C ASP A 303 -16.47 5.96 10.39
N ILE A 304 -15.38 5.77 9.64
CA ILE A 304 -14.03 6.23 10.03
C ILE A 304 -13.91 7.76 9.87
N ASP A 305 -14.48 8.47 10.83
CA ASP A 305 -14.41 9.93 10.95
C ASP A 305 -13.24 10.34 11.85
N ASP A 306 -12.02 10.09 11.38
CA ASP A 306 -10.81 10.63 12.02
C ASP A 306 -10.49 12.03 11.46
N ASN A 307 -10.18 12.97 12.35
CA ASN A 307 -9.83 14.35 11.99
C ASN A 307 -8.33 14.52 11.71
N GLU A 308 -7.51 13.51 11.98
CA GLU A 308 -6.07 13.53 11.73
C GLU A 308 -5.74 13.03 10.32
N VAL A 309 -4.56 13.41 9.83
CA VAL A 309 -3.96 12.76 8.65
C VAL A 309 -3.52 11.37 9.08
N LEU A 310 -3.98 10.33 8.38
CA LEU A 310 -3.58 8.94 8.64
C LEU A 310 -2.20 8.66 8.03
N PHE A 311 -1.59 7.55 8.43
CA PHE A 311 -0.25 7.17 7.96
C PHE A 311 -0.22 6.96 6.44
N ASN A 312 -1.21 6.26 5.88
CA ASN A 312 -1.39 6.08 4.43
C ASN A 312 -1.79 7.36 3.68
N GLU A 313 -2.15 8.43 4.40
CA GLU A 313 -2.42 9.77 3.86
C GLU A 313 -1.23 10.72 4.01
N TYR A 314 -0.15 10.26 4.67
CA TYR A 314 1.12 10.96 4.84
C TYR A 314 2.19 10.42 3.90
N VAL A 315 2.32 9.09 3.84
CA VAL A 315 3.23 8.39 2.92
C VAL A 315 2.42 7.57 1.93
N ASN A 316 2.81 7.60 0.66
CA ASN A 316 2.23 6.70 -0.34
C ASN A 316 2.79 5.28 -0.13
N VAL A 317 2.02 4.48 0.62
CA VAL A 317 2.42 3.14 1.05
C VAL A 317 2.22 2.06 -0.02
N PHE A 318 1.71 2.40 -1.21
CA PHE A 318 1.36 1.43 -2.27
C PHE A 318 2.05 1.71 -3.60
N TYR A 319 2.96 2.69 -3.63
CA TYR A 319 3.78 2.94 -4.81
C TYR A 319 4.66 1.72 -5.14
N ASP A 320 4.73 1.36 -6.42
CA ASP A 320 5.39 0.16 -6.98
C ASP A 320 4.82 -1.18 -6.45
N ASP A 321 3.57 -1.19 -5.97
CA ASP A 321 2.91 -2.37 -5.35
C ASP A 321 3.71 -2.95 -4.16
N ILE A 322 4.53 -2.12 -3.50
CA ILE A 322 5.34 -2.54 -2.36
C ILE A 322 4.49 -2.49 -1.10
N THR A 323 4.19 -3.65 -0.52
CA THR A 323 3.73 -3.71 0.86
C THR A 323 4.84 -3.26 1.81
N ILE A 324 4.65 -2.12 2.47
CA ILE A 324 5.67 -1.55 3.37
C ILE A 324 5.73 -2.21 4.74
N LEU A 325 4.61 -2.77 5.22
CA LEU A 325 4.62 -3.67 6.36
C LEU A 325 5.17 -5.01 5.87
N LYS A 326 6.19 -5.53 6.54
CA LYS A 326 6.79 -6.82 6.19
C LYS A 326 6.85 -7.73 7.39
N TYR A 327 6.59 -9.01 7.14
CA TYR A 327 6.89 -10.10 8.06
C TYR A 327 8.12 -10.85 7.58
N ILE A 328 9.23 -10.69 8.31
CA ILE A 328 10.58 -11.14 7.91
C ILE A 328 11.10 -12.30 8.76
N ASN A 329 10.20 -13.11 9.33
CA ASN A 329 10.62 -14.29 10.09
C ASN A 329 11.29 -15.30 9.15
N PRO A 330 12.57 -15.66 9.34
CA PRO A 330 13.28 -16.58 8.44
C PRO A 330 12.71 -18.01 8.43
N LEU A 331 11.82 -18.32 9.37
CA LEU A 331 11.13 -19.60 9.50
C LEU A 331 9.71 -19.56 8.92
N SER A 332 9.29 -18.41 8.38
CA SER A 332 8.02 -18.31 7.67
C SER A 332 8.03 -19.28 6.48
N LEU A 333 6.86 -19.86 6.20
CA LEU A 333 6.72 -20.75 5.04
C LEU A 333 6.80 -19.96 3.73
N GLU A 334 6.46 -18.67 3.80
CA GLU A 334 6.36 -17.76 2.67
C GLU A 334 6.93 -16.39 3.05
N ASN A 335 7.49 -15.69 2.05
CA ASN A 335 7.88 -14.30 2.21
C ASN A 335 6.65 -13.45 2.49
N ASN A 336 6.73 -12.57 3.48
CA ASN A 336 5.62 -11.72 3.90
C ASN A 336 4.32 -12.48 4.22
N GLN A 337 4.45 -13.64 4.89
CA GLN A 337 3.37 -14.60 5.19
C GLN A 337 2.08 -13.98 5.74
N TYR A 338 2.15 -12.81 6.38
CA TYR A 338 0.96 -12.17 6.93
C TYR A 338 -0.06 -11.79 5.85
N GLU A 339 0.37 -11.50 4.61
CA GLU A 339 -0.55 -11.15 3.51
C GLU A 339 -1.50 -12.31 3.18
N LEU A 340 -1.07 -13.57 3.38
CA LEU A 340 -1.94 -14.74 3.26
C LEU A 340 -3.12 -14.72 4.24
N TYR A 341 -3.04 -13.94 5.31
CA TYR A 341 -4.09 -13.82 6.32
C TYR A 341 -5.01 -12.64 6.06
N VAL A 342 -4.48 -11.56 5.47
CA VAL A 342 -5.23 -10.33 5.19
C VAL A 342 -5.93 -10.39 3.84
N ASN A 343 -5.27 -10.97 2.81
CA ASN A 343 -5.84 -11.25 1.49
C ASN A 343 -5.69 -12.74 1.12
N PRO A 344 -6.39 -13.65 1.82
CA PRO A 344 -6.24 -15.09 1.63
C PRO A 344 -6.86 -15.57 0.32
N THR A 345 -6.16 -16.44 -0.42
CA THR A 345 -6.77 -17.24 -1.50
C THR A 345 -7.81 -18.23 -0.98
N TYR A 346 -7.65 -18.73 0.25
CA TYR A 346 -8.54 -19.73 0.86
C TYR A 346 -9.20 -19.20 2.13
N LEU A 347 -10.52 -19.37 2.27
CA LEU A 347 -11.29 -18.86 3.43
C LEU A 347 -10.74 -19.32 4.79
N TYR A 348 -10.16 -20.52 4.88
CA TYR A 348 -9.49 -21.01 6.08
C TYR A 348 -8.39 -20.06 6.59
N ASN A 349 -7.64 -19.42 5.69
CA ASN A 349 -6.57 -18.50 6.05
C ASN A 349 -7.09 -17.12 6.46
N LYS A 350 -8.37 -16.80 6.22
CA LYS A 350 -8.96 -15.52 6.62
C LYS A 350 -8.99 -15.42 8.14
N VAL A 351 -8.30 -14.42 8.68
CA VAL A 351 -8.22 -14.19 10.13
C VAL A 351 -9.21 -13.13 10.58
N SER A 352 -9.55 -13.17 11.87
CA SER A 352 -10.22 -12.07 12.56
C SER A 352 -9.20 -10.98 12.95
N ALA A 353 -9.68 -9.77 13.28
CA ALA A 353 -8.80 -8.69 13.70
C ALA A 353 -8.04 -9.02 14.99
N ARG A 354 -8.67 -9.72 15.96
CA ARG A 354 -7.97 -10.17 17.17
C ARG A 354 -6.93 -11.25 16.90
N SER A 355 -7.18 -12.14 15.93
CA SER A 355 -6.18 -13.13 15.50
C SER A 355 -4.95 -12.45 14.90
N PHE A 356 -5.15 -11.48 14.01
CA PHE A 356 -4.04 -10.71 13.45
C PHE A 356 -3.35 -9.84 14.51
N LEU A 357 -4.09 -9.19 15.41
CA LEU A 357 -3.52 -8.40 16.49
C LEU A 357 -2.68 -9.25 17.46
N TRP A 358 -3.16 -10.45 17.80
CA TRP A 358 -2.39 -11.39 18.61
C TRP A 358 -1.10 -11.80 17.90
N PHE A 359 -1.17 -12.08 16.59
CA PHE A 359 0.01 -12.40 15.78
C PHE A 359 1.01 -11.22 15.75
N LEU A 360 0.54 -10.00 15.50
CA LEU A 360 1.35 -8.78 15.55
C LEU A 360 2.01 -8.52 16.91
N LYS A 361 1.38 -8.96 18.02
CA LYS A 361 1.91 -8.84 19.38
C LYS A 361 2.92 -9.93 19.69
N ASN A 362 2.60 -11.19 19.41
CA ASN A 362 3.42 -12.34 19.78
C ASN A 362 4.71 -12.42 18.93
N ASP A 363 4.64 -12.03 17.66
CA ASP A 363 5.76 -12.10 16.72
C ASP A 363 6.28 -10.71 16.33
N GLU A 364 6.08 -9.70 17.19
CA GLU A 364 6.40 -8.29 16.93
C GLU A 364 7.81 -8.06 16.38
N LYS A 365 8.82 -8.79 16.91
CA LYS A 365 10.23 -8.67 16.48
C LYS A 365 10.46 -8.95 14.99
N TYR A 366 9.52 -9.62 14.32
CA TYR A 366 9.61 -9.96 12.91
C TYR A 366 8.75 -9.06 12.02
N PHE A 367 8.02 -8.10 12.58
CA PHE A 367 7.28 -7.10 11.82
C PHE A 367 8.11 -5.83 11.68
N GLU A 368 8.33 -5.40 10.44
CA GLU A 368 8.99 -4.13 10.13
C GLU A 368 8.09 -3.28 9.24
N ILE A 369 8.16 -1.96 9.41
CA ILE A 369 7.60 -1.01 8.43
C ILE A 369 8.77 -0.35 7.72
N VAL A 370 8.97 -0.71 6.46
CA VAL A 370 10.09 -0.22 5.65
C VAL A 370 9.81 1.21 5.21
N VAL A 371 10.80 2.10 5.35
CA VAL A 371 10.75 3.43 4.73
C VAL A 371 10.91 3.27 3.21
N PRO A 372 9.91 3.64 2.39
CA PRO A 372 10.00 3.55 0.93
C PRO A 372 11.21 4.33 0.40
N GLU A 373 11.81 3.88 -0.71
CA GLU A 373 12.99 4.54 -1.29
C GLU A 373 12.76 6.04 -1.52
N HIS A 374 11.57 6.42 -1.96
CA HIS A 374 11.20 7.82 -2.22
C HIS A 374 10.99 8.68 -0.96
N ARG A 375 11.06 8.08 0.24
CA ARG A 375 10.99 8.75 1.54
C ARG A 375 12.31 8.76 2.29
N LYS A 376 13.31 7.99 1.89
CA LYS A 376 14.58 7.84 2.63
C LYS A 376 15.41 9.13 2.75
N ASN A 377 15.10 10.16 1.95
CA ASN A 377 15.70 11.50 2.03
C ASN A 377 14.96 12.44 3.00
N VAL A 378 13.83 12.02 3.56
CA VAL A 378 13.02 12.80 4.52
C VAL A 378 12.88 12.04 5.84
N ASP A 379 12.57 10.76 5.76
CA ASP A 379 12.24 9.89 6.87
C ASP A 379 13.37 8.91 7.16
N LEU A 380 13.72 8.77 8.45
CA LEU A 380 14.76 7.89 8.94
C LEU A 380 14.20 6.48 9.22
N LYS A 381 13.08 6.39 9.93
CA LYS A 381 12.47 5.11 10.34
C LYS A 381 10.99 5.24 10.70
N TYR A 382 10.27 4.13 10.55
CA TYR A 382 8.88 3.95 10.98
C TYR A 382 8.79 2.83 12.02
N GLU A 383 8.02 3.03 13.09
CA GLU A 383 7.89 2.08 14.20
C GLU A 383 6.43 1.95 14.63
N ILE A 384 5.92 0.73 14.83
CA ILE A 384 4.64 0.50 15.50
C ILE A 384 4.89 0.66 17.00
N VAL A 385 4.29 1.66 17.64
CA VAL A 385 4.48 1.93 19.09
C VAL A 385 3.27 1.58 19.93
N ASP A 386 2.10 1.44 19.32
CA ASP A 386 0.87 0.96 19.95
C ASP A 386 0.01 0.24 18.91
N LYS A 387 -0.76 -0.75 19.36
CA LYS A 387 -1.65 -1.57 18.54
C LYS A 387 -2.80 -2.12 19.38
N LYS A 388 -4.03 -1.79 18.98
CA LYS A 388 -5.24 -2.15 19.71
C LYS A 388 -6.41 -2.37 18.76
N ILE A 389 -7.45 -3.04 19.26
CA ILE A 389 -8.73 -3.06 18.58
C ILE A 389 -9.36 -1.67 18.70
N ASN A 390 -9.87 -1.14 17.58
CA ASN A 390 -10.65 0.07 17.57
C ASN A 390 -12.13 -0.27 17.76
N GLU A 391 -12.68 0.18 18.88
CA GLU A 391 -14.08 -0.02 19.29
C GLU A 391 -15.00 1.14 18.89
N LYS A 392 -14.42 2.23 18.36
CA LYS A 392 -15.18 3.41 17.93
C LYS A 392 -15.90 3.18 16.58
N TYR A 393 -15.27 2.42 15.69
CA TYR A 393 -15.73 2.23 14.30
C TYR A 393 -16.31 0.82 14.07
N LEU A 394 -16.94 0.60 12.91
CA LEU A 394 -17.53 -0.68 12.51
C LEU A 394 -18.54 -1.25 13.52
N ASN A 395 -19.42 -0.41 14.06
CA ASN A 395 -20.43 -0.81 15.06
C ASN A 395 -19.84 -1.51 16.28
N ASP A 396 -18.59 -1.17 16.65
CA ASP A 396 -17.90 -1.72 17.80
C ASP A 396 -17.75 -3.26 17.71
N SER A 397 -17.47 -3.76 16.51
CA SER A 397 -17.49 -5.19 16.17
C SER A 397 -16.19 -5.97 16.41
N LEU A 398 -15.19 -5.33 17.03
CA LEU A 398 -13.83 -5.85 17.14
C LEU A 398 -13.20 -6.22 15.77
N SER A 399 -13.62 -5.61 14.67
CA SER A 399 -13.15 -5.95 13.30
C SER A 399 -12.06 -5.03 12.76
N LEU A 400 -11.67 -3.98 13.51
CA LEU A 400 -10.67 -3.00 13.08
C LEU A 400 -9.52 -2.93 14.08
N ILE A 401 -8.28 -2.91 13.57
CA ILE A 401 -7.09 -2.64 14.37
C ILE A 401 -6.65 -1.20 14.10
N GLU A 402 -6.35 -0.47 15.17
CA GLU A 402 -5.67 0.82 15.14
C GLU A 402 -4.20 0.61 15.52
N LEU A 403 -3.30 1.00 14.63
CA LEU A 403 -1.87 1.07 14.88
C LEU A 403 -1.46 2.53 15.08
N LYS A 404 -0.62 2.79 16.08
CA LYS A 404 0.06 4.09 16.23
C LYS A 404 1.46 3.96 15.65
N ILE A 405 1.69 4.66 14.56
CA ILE A 405 2.97 4.67 13.84
C ILE A 405 3.76 5.89 14.23
N LYS A 406 4.97 5.66 14.74
CA LYS A 406 5.96 6.70 15.00
C LYS A 406 6.83 6.86 13.76
N VAL A 407 6.85 8.08 13.22
CA VAL A 407 7.73 8.49 12.14
C VAL A 407 8.85 9.34 12.72
N THR A 408 10.09 8.90 12.54
CA THR A 408 11.29 9.69 12.87
C THR A 408 11.87 10.23 11.57
N LYS A 409 12.04 11.55 11.46
CA LYS A 409 12.65 12.20 10.31
C LYS A 409 14.18 12.22 10.40
N LEU A 410 14.86 12.50 9.29
CA LEU A 410 16.33 12.62 9.27
C LEU A 410 16.86 13.76 10.16
N ASP A 411 16.07 14.81 10.37
CA ASP A 411 16.39 15.91 11.29
C ASP A 411 16.17 15.55 12.78
N GLY A 412 15.74 14.32 13.07
CA GLY A 412 15.45 13.84 14.41
C GLY A 412 14.04 14.17 14.92
N SER A 413 13.24 14.96 14.20
CA SER A 413 11.86 15.26 14.59
C SER A 413 10.97 14.01 14.52
N ILE A 414 9.99 13.95 15.42
CA ILE A 414 9.09 12.80 15.57
C ILE A 414 7.65 13.25 15.36
N LYS A 415 6.89 12.45 14.60
CA LYS A 415 5.44 12.61 14.47
C LYS A 415 4.76 11.25 14.57
N PHE A 416 3.56 11.26 15.15
CA PHE A 416 2.73 10.06 15.29
C PHE A 416 1.55 10.11 14.35
N TYR A 417 1.24 8.99 13.73
CA TYR A 417 0.11 8.81 12.82
C TYR A 417 -0.69 7.57 13.24
N LYS A 418 -2.00 7.60 13.03
CA LYS A 418 -2.81 6.39 13.09
C LYS A 418 -2.77 5.68 11.76
N TRP A 419 -2.80 4.35 11.79
CA TRP A 419 -2.94 3.51 10.62
C TRP A 419 -3.94 2.41 10.94
N TYR A 420 -4.98 2.29 10.12
CA TYR A 420 -6.02 1.29 10.32
C TYR A 420 -5.72 0.03 9.52
N SER A 421 -6.08 -1.13 10.06
CA SER A 421 -5.74 -2.41 9.41
C SER A 421 -6.32 -2.61 8.03
N ILE A 422 -7.43 -1.91 7.73
CA ILE A 422 -8.01 -1.91 6.39
C ILE A 422 -7.07 -1.30 5.35
N ASP A 423 -6.16 -0.41 5.75
CA ASP A 423 -5.21 0.29 4.87
C ASP A 423 -3.81 -0.32 4.92
N ILE A 424 -3.62 -1.52 5.49
CA ILE A 424 -2.30 -2.16 5.57
C ILE A 424 -1.83 -2.65 4.20
N ASN A 425 -2.75 -3.06 3.33
CA ASN A 425 -2.46 -3.49 1.96
C ASN A 425 -3.36 -2.77 0.94
N SER A 426 -2.98 -2.86 -0.33
CA SER A 426 -3.65 -2.16 -1.44
C SER A 426 -5.03 -2.73 -1.78
N HIS A 427 -5.39 -3.90 -1.23
CA HIS A 427 -6.62 -4.61 -1.53
C HIS A 427 -7.76 -4.35 -0.54
N TYR A 428 -7.52 -3.58 0.52
CA TYR A 428 -8.56 -3.05 1.41
C TYR A 428 -9.53 -4.09 1.96
N HIS A 429 -9.02 -4.99 2.78
CA HIS A 429 -9.85 -6.03 3.39
C HIS A 429 -10.24 -5.69 4.83
N THR A 430 -11.53 -5.81 5.11
CA THR A 430 -12.00 -6.01 6.47
C THR A 430 -11.66 -7.42 6.90
N PHE A 431 -11.17 -7.55 8.14
CA PHE A 431 -10.96 -8.85 8.74
C PHE A 431 -12.28 -9.63 8.85
N ALA A 432 -12.19 -10.95 8.89
CA ALA A 432 -13.35 -11.79 9.10
C ALA A 432 -14.01 -11.51 10.46
N GLY A 433 -15.30 -11.85 10.54
CA GLY A 433 -15.98 -11.99 11.82
C GLY A 433 -15.44 -13.18 12.63
N TYR A 434 -16.05 -13.42 13.77
CA TYR A 434 -15.68 -14.43 14.74
C TYR A 434 -16.66 -15.60 14.71
N LYS A 435 -16.11 -16.81 14.89
CA LYS A 435 -16.92 -18.02 15.06
C LYS A 435 -17.42 -18.12 16.49
N THR A 436 -18.72 -18.38 16.65
CA THR A 436 -19.37 -18.58 17.95
C THR A 436 -19.84 -20.04 18.15
N ASN A 437 -19.43 -20.94 17.25
CA ASN A 437 -19.76 -22.37 17.25
C ASN A 437 -18.49 -23.22 17.11
N LEU A 438 -18.49 -24.39 17.77
CA LEU A 438 -17.38 -25.35 17.79
C LEU A 438 -17.38 -26.26 16.55
N ASN A 439 -16.92 -25.74 15.41
CA ASN A 439 -16.73 -26.54 14.21
C ASN A 439 -15.50 -26.08 13.41
N THR A 440 -15.01 -26.92 12.50
CA THR A 440 -13.89 -26.61 11.58
C THR A 440 -14.36 -26.24 10.17
N ASP A 441 -15.65 -25.92 9.98
CA ASP A 441 -16.14 -25.46 8.67
C ASP A 441 -15.84 -23.96 8.50
N TRP A 442 -14.95 -23.66 7.56
CA TRP A 442 -14.55 -22.31 7.18
C TRP A 442 -15.15 -21.87 5.84
N ASN A 443 -16.05 -22.68 5.26
CA ASN A 443 -16.60 -22.51 3.92
C ASN A 443 -18.14 -22.35 3.88
N SER A 444 -18.84 -22.39 5.02
CA SER A 444 -20.30 -22.16 5.04
C SER A 444 -20.68 -20.66 4.96
N ASN A 445 -21.86 -20.34 4.46
CA ASN A 445 -22.26 -18.93 4.32
C ASN A 445 -22.62 -18.24 5.66
N ASN A 446 -22.72 -19.01 6.77
CA ASN A 446 -23.08 -18.55 8.12
C ASN A 446 -21.98 -18.86 9.17
N ILE A 447 -20.70 -18.82 8.78
CA ILE A 447 -19.58 -19.19 9.67
C ILE A 447 -19.46 -18.23 10.86
N TYR A 448 -19.70 -16.94 10.63
CA TYR A 448 -19.42 -15.88 11.59
C TYR A 448 -20.68 -15.49 12.36
N GLY A 449 -20.63 -15.61 13.68
CA GLY A 449 -21.74 -15.26 14.56
C GLY A 449 -21.60 -13.88 15.21
N TYR A 450 -20.44 -13.23 15.05
CA TYR A 450 -20.18 -11.88 15.54
C TYR A 450 -19.15 -11.19 14.63
N GLY A 451 -19.28 -9.89 14.40
CA GLY A 451 -18.40 -9.14 13.51
C GLY A 451 -19.08 -7.85 13.06
N TRP A 452 -18.48 -7.16 12.09
CA TRP A 452 -19.08 -5.97 11.52
C TRP A 452 -20.43 -6.34 10.86
N ASP A 453 -21.51 -5.71 11.32
CA ASP A 453 -22.84 -5.84 10.72
C ASP A 453 -23.16 -4.56 9.95
N GLU A 454 -23.07 -4.70 8.65
CA GLU A 454 -23.21 -3.66 7.67
C GLU A 454 -24.64 -3.07 7.61
N ASN A 455 -25.64 -3.79 8.12
CA ASN A 455 -27.03 -3.34 8.17
C ASN A 455 -27.36 -2.52 9.43
N LEU A 456 -26.43 -2.42 10.39
CA LEU A 456 -26.62 -1.59 11.57
C LEU A 456 -26.42 -0.11 11.23
N GLY A 457 -27.48 0.67 11.40
CA GLY A 457 -27.42 2.12 11.21
C GLY A 457 -26.35 2.81 12.07
N LYS A 458 -25.84 3.95 11.58
CA LYS A 458 -24.80 4.76 12.23
C LYS A 458 -25.10 5.02 13.71
N GLY A 459 -24.08 4.88 14.56
CA GLY A 459 -24.18 5.02 16.01
C GLY A 459 -24.77 3.82 16.75
N LYS A 460 -25.24 2.78 16.05
CA LYS A 460 -25.65 1.52 16.68
C LYS A 460 -24.44 0.60 16.91
N ILE A 461 -24.51 -0.15 18.01
CA ILE A 461 -23.46 -1.05 18.49
C ILE A 461 -23.91 -2.50 18.24
N ASN A 462 -23.02 -3.32 17.67
CA ASN A 462 -23.21 -4.76 17.60
C ASN A 462 -22.72 -5.40 18.91
N LYS A 463 -23.65 -5.87 19.75
CA LYS A 463 -23.32 -6.50 21.04
C LYS A 463 -22.98 -7.96 20.86
N ILE A 464 -22.00 -8.45 21.63
CA ILE A 464 -21.73 -9.89 21.74
C ILE A 464 -22.90 -10.55 22.47
N THR A 465 -23.61 -11.45 21.78
CA THR A 465 -24.72 -12.21 22.35
C THR A 465 -24.34 -13.63 22.74
N LYS A 466 -23.31 -14.18 22.09
CA LYS A 466 -22.83 -15.55 22.28
C LYS A 466 -21.31 -15.58 22.22
N VAL A 467 -20.71 -16.24 23.20
CA VAL A 467 -19.29 -16.64 23.23
C VAL A 467 -19.18 -18.14 23.40
N ILE A 468 -17.99 -18.68 23.13
CA ILE A 468 -17.63 -20.07 23.42
C ILE A 468 -16.90 -20.09 24.76
N ASP A 469 -17.35 -20.94 25.67
CA ASP A 469 -16.68 -21.15 26.96
C ASP A 469 -15.24 -21.67 26.74
N PRO A 470 -14.22 -21.14 27.44
CA PRO A 470 -12.84 -21.56 27.26
C PRO A 470 -12.60 -23.05 27.52
N ASN A 471 -13.27 -23.63 28.54
CA ASN A 471 -13.15 -25.05 28.86
C ASN A 471 -13.80 -25.92 27.80
N GLU A 472 -14.98 -25.54 27.32
CA GLU A 472 -15.65 -26.25 26.22
C GLU A 472 -14.81 -26.23 24.94
N PHE A 473 -14.23 -25.08 24.60
CA PHE A 473 -13.31 -24.96 23.46
C PHE A 473 -12.07 -25.82 23.63
N TYR A 474 -11.48 -25.80 24.83
CA TYR A 474 -10.29 -26.56 25.16
C TYR A 474 -10.50 -28.06 24.94
N GLU A 475 -11.64 -28.60 25.41
CA GLU A 475 -11.94 -30.02 25.31
C GLU A 475 -12.33 -30.46 23.90
N LYS A 476 -13.14 -29.66 23.21
CA LYS A 476 -13.77 -30.07 21.95
C LYS A 476 -13.00 -29.65 20.70
N MET A 477 -12.17 -28.61 20.77
CA MET A 477 -11.50 -28.06 19.58
C MET A 477 -9.99 -28.02 19.60
N LEU A 478 -9.34 -27.86 20.76
CA LEU A 478 -7.91 -27.61 20.82
C LEU A 478 -7.07 -28.67 20.07
N LEU A 479 -7.29 -29.96 20.34
CA LEU A 479 -6.49 -31.04 19.75
C LEU A 479 -6.62 -31.08 18.22
N LYS A 480 -7.82 -30.81 17.69
CA LYS A 480 -8.06 -30.76 16.24
C LYS A 480 -7.35 -29.57 15.59
N LEU A 481 -7.34 -28.40 16.23
CA LEU A 481 -6.59 -27.24 15.73
C LEU A 481 -5.07 -27.47 15.78
N LEU A 482 -4.58 -28.12 16.82
CA LEU A 482 -3.17 -28.56 16.91
C LEU A 482 -2.82 -29.52 15.77
N SER A 483 -3.66 -30.54 15.53
CA SER A 483 -3.50 -31.49 14.42
C SER A 483 -3.47 -30.80 13.06
N LEU A 484 -4.30 -29.78 12.83
CA LEU A 484 -4.25 -28.97 11.60
C LEU A 484 -2.89 -28.27 11.40
N GLN A 485 -2.21 -27.86 12.47
CA GLN A 485 -0.88 -27.25 12.35
C GLN A 485 0.18 -28.26 11.93
N VAL A 486 0.04 -29.54 12.30
CA VAL A 486 0.99 -30.58 11.88
C VAL A 486 1.00 -30.72 10.36
N TYR A 487 -0.13 -30.58 9.67
CA TYR A 487 -0.16 -30.57 8.19
C TYR A 487 0.66 -29.43 7.57
N LYS A 488 0.81 -28.30 8.28
CA LYS A 488 1.64 -27.17 7.84
C LYS A 488 3.11 -27.34 8.19
N LEU A 489 3.40 -28.07 9.26
CA LEU A 489 4.73 -28.15 9.86
C LEU A 489 5.50 -29.39 9.45
N LYS A 490 4.85 -30.57 9.34
CA LYS A 490 5.50 -31.89 9.31
C LYS A 490 6.58 -32.06 8.22
N ASP A 491 6.46 -31.34 7.11
CA ASP A 491 7.38 -31.40 5.97
C ASP A 491 8.33 -30.18 5.89
N ASN A 492 8.27 -29.26 6.85
CA ASN A 492 9.16 -28.10 6.92
C ASN A 492 10.55 -28.53 7.41
N LEU A 493 11.46 -28.72 6.47
CA LEU A 493 12.84 -29.14 6.70
C LEU A 493 13.61 -28.22 7.65
N THR A 494 13.36 -26.90 7.60
CA THR A 494 14.02 -25.91 8.45
C THR A 494 13.68 -26.11 9.93
N LEU A 495 12.47 -26.58 10.24
CA LEU A 495 12.05 -26.81 11.63
C LEU A 495 12.58 -28.11 12.23
N PHE A 496 12.97 -29.06 11.39
CA PHE A 496 13.32 -30.43 11.78
C PHE A 496 14.73 -30.83 11.33
N ASN A 497 15.69 -29.90 11.32
CA ASN A 497 17.10 -30.13 11.01
C ASN A 497 17.32 -30.85 9.66
N ASN A 498 16.73 -30.33 8.58
CA ASN A 498 16.74 -30.91 7.23
C ASN A 498 16.12 -32.31 7.13
N ARG A 499 15.12 -32.60 7.96
CA ARG A 499 14.34 -33.83 7.91
C ARG A 499 12.85 -33.52 7.93
N VAL A 500 12.03 -34.51 7.59
CA VAL A 500 10.59 -34.47 7.88
C VAL A 500 10.35 -34.93 9.33
N MET A 501 9.23 -34.54 9.92
CA MET A 501 8.87 -34.84 11.32
C MET A 501 8.96 -36.34 11.64
N THR A 502 8.52 -37.21 10.72
CA THR A 502 8.55 -38.68 10.92
C THR A 502 9.95 -39.27 11.01
N LYS A 503 10.99 -38.52 10.62
CA LYS A 503 12.40 -38.89 10.73
C LYS A 503 13.15 -38.06 11.79
N TYR A 504 12.43 -37.24 12.55
CA TYR A 504 12.97 -36.40 13.60
C TYR A 504 12.76 -37.09 14.96
N GLU A 505 13.83 -37.20 15.75
CA GLU A 505 13.75 -37.81 17.07
C GLU A 505 12.97 -36.91 18.05
N ALA A 506 12.03 -37.49 18.80
CA ALA A 506 11.20 -36.74 19.75
C ALA A 506 12.02 -35.99 20.82
N HIS A 507 13.14 -36.56 21.28
CA HIS A 507 14.02 -35.90 22.28
C HIS A 507 14.64 -34.60 21.77
N ASN A 508 14.84 -34.46 20.45
CA ASN A 508 15.41 -33.23 19.89
C ASN A 508 14.45 -32.03 20.03
N VAL A 509 13.16 -32.25 20.31
CA VAL A 509 12.21 -31.17 20.59
C VAL A 509 12.58 -30.37 21.85
N GLU A 510 13.22 -31.00 22.83
CA GLU A 510 13.66 -30.34 24.07
C GLU A 510 14.59 -29.15 23.77
N HIS A 511 15.46 -29.29 22.78
CA HIS A 511 16.44 -28.28 22.37
C HIS A 511 15.96 -27.40 21.21
N ASN A 512 14.74 -27.62 20.71
CA ASN A 512 14.18 -26.92 19.56
C ASN A 512 13.05 -25.97 19.99
N THR A 513 13.42 -24.89 20.66
CA THR A 513 12.47 -23.84 21.12
C THR A 513 11.69 -23.24 19.96
N ILE A 514 12.32 -23.12 18.79
CA ILE A 514 11.73 -22.64 17.55
C ILE A 514 10.49 -23.44 17.15
N LEU A 515 10.52 -24.78 17.26
CA LEU A 515 9.38 -25.62 16.92
C LEU A 515 8.15 -25.30 17.78
N ILE A 516 8.36 -25.12 19.09
CA ILE A 516 7.30 -24.78 20.04
C ILE A 516 6.77 -23.36 19.78
N GLU A 517 7.65 -22.40 19.49
CA GLU A 517 7.26 -21.04 19.09
C GLU A 517 6.38 -21.06 17.83
N GLN A 518 6.79 -21.79 16.78
CA GLN A 518 6.02 -21.90 15.53
C GLN A 518 4.67 -22.59 15.73
N LEU A 519 4.62 -23.64 16.56
CA LEU A 519 3.37 -24.29 16.93
C LEU A 519 2.45 -23.32 17.67
N LYS A 520 2.97 -22.56 18.65
CA LYS A 520 2.23 -21.52 19.38
C LYS A 520 1.68 -20.47 18.43
N THR A 521 2.51 -19.87 17.56
CA THR A 521 2.09 -18.82 16.63
C THR A 521 0.98 -19.30 15.71
N LYS A 522 1.15 -20.47 15.08
CA LYS A 522 0.15 -21.01 14.15
C LYS A 522 -1.14 -21.44 14.85
N LEU A 523 -1.04 -22.00 16.05
CA LEU A 523 -2.20 -22.34 16.87
C LEU A 523 -2.97 -21.07 17.28
N GLY A 524 -2.28 -20.04 17.78
CA GLY A 524 -2.89 -18.79 18.21
C GLY A 524 -3.66 -18.11 17.08
N ILE A 525 -3.09 -18.06 15.87
CA ILE A 525 -3.80 -17.55 14.68
C ILE A 525 -5.16 -18.25 14.49
N ASP A 526 -5.24 -19.57 14.70
CA ASP A 526 -6.48 -20.33 14.54
C ASP A 526 -7.43 -20.20 15.75
N VAL A 527 -6.91 -20.21 16.99
CA VAL A 527 -7.70 -20.06 18.21
C VAL A 527 -8.45 -18.72 18.22
N PHE A 528 -7.78 -17.63 17.87
CA PHE A 528 -8.35 -16.28 17.92
C PHE A 528 -9.34 -15.98 16.78
N LYS A 529 -9.58 -16.92 15.84
CA LYS A 529 -10.72 -16.85 14.90
C LYS A 529 -12.06 -17.12 15.59
N TYR A 530 -12.04 -17.75 16.77
CA TYR A 530 -13.22 -18.02 17.57
C TYR A 530 -13.41 -16.94 18.65
N LEU A 531 -14.67 -16.67 19.00
CA LEU A 531 -15.02 -15.74 20.07
C LEU A 531 -15.08 -16.50 21.40
N ILE A 532 -13.92 -16.67 22.04
CA ILE A 532 -13.74 -17.43 23.28
C ILE A 532 -13.68 -16.48 24.48
N GLY A 533 -14.49 -16.73 25.51
CA GLY A 533 -14.50 -15.93 26.72
C GLY A 533 -15.47 -16.45 27.79
N ASN A 534 -15.29 -15.97 29.03
CA ASN A 534 -16.13 -16.36 30.19
C ASN A 534 -17.47 -15.61 30.23
N GLY A 535 -17.66 -14.62 29.36
CA GLY A 535 -18.85 -13.80 29.34
C GLY A 535 -18.98 -13.01 28.03
N ASN A 536 -20.09 -12.30 27.90
CA ASN A 536 -20.40 -11.49 26.73
C ASN A 536 -19.71 -10.10 26.75
N ASN A 537 -18.89 -9.80 27.76
CA ASN A 537 -18.08 -8.58 27.80
C ASN A 537 -16.77 -8.81 27.04
N LYS A 538 -16.34 -7.80 26.28
CA LYS A 538 -15.10 -7.81 25.51
C LYS A 538 -13.86 -7.99 26.37
N ASN A 539 -13.94 -7.52 27.61
CA ASN A 539 -12.87 -7.66 28.60
C ASN A 539 -12.69 -9.10 29.12
N ASP A 540 -13.66 -9.98 28.90
CA ASP A 540 -13.68 -11.36 29.40
C ASP A 540 -13.23 -12.37 28.34
N LEU A 541 -12.79 -11.89 27.18
CA LEU A 541 -12.30 -12.70 26.08
C LEU A 541 -10.84 -13.13 26.33
N ILE A 542 -10.46 -14.28 25.77
CA ILE A 542 -9.07 -14.77 25.80
C ILE A 542 -8.10 -13.73 25.22
N ASP A 543 -7.00 -13.43 25.92
CA ASP A 543 -5.99 -12.46 25.47
C ASP A 543 -4.71 -13.13 24.96
N ASP A 544 -4.38 -14.31 25.46
CA ASP A 544 -3.18 -15.05 25.05
C ASP A 544 -3.34 -16.57 25.19
N ILE A 545 -2.41 -17.31 24.59
CA ILE A 545 -2.26 -18.75 24.79
C ILE A 545 -0.85 -19.06 25.27
N ASN A 546 -0.70 -20.06 26.11
CA ASN A 546 0.60 -20.61 26.48
C ASN A 546 0.73 -22.02 25.93
N VAL A 547 1.91 -22.36 25.38
CA VAL A 547 2.25 -23.71 24.92
C VAL A 547 3.58 -24.07 25.55
N LYS A 548 3.58 -25.08 26.44
CA LYS A 548 4.74 -25.50 27.20
C LYS A 548 5.11 -26.94 26.85
N TYR A 549 6.38 -27.16 26.52
CA TYR A 549 6.97 -28.50 26.47
C TYR A 549 7.16 -29.05 27.88
N LEU A 550 6.73 -30.29 28.11
CA LEU A 550 6.82 -30.96 29.40
C LEU A 550 7.82 -32.11 29.44
N GLY A 551 8.34 -32.55 28.30
CA GLY A 551 9.23 -33.71 28.21
C GLY A 551 8.77 -34.74 27.19
N LEU A 552 9.27 -35.96 27.35
CA LEU A 552 8.92 -37.11 26.53
C LEU A 552 7.82 -37.94 27.19
N SER A 553 7.02 -38.60 26.35
CA SER A 553 6.15 -39.67 26.79
C SER A 553 6.94 -40.97 26.98
N ASN A 554 6.38 -41.92 27.72
CA ASN A 554 6.91 -43.29 27.77
C ASN A 554 6.69 -44.04 26.44
N GLU A 555 5.78 -43.53 25.59
CA GLU A 555 5.54 -44.04 24.25
C GLU A 555 6.61 -43.51 23.26
N PRO A 556 7.24 -44.39 22.45
CA PRO A 556 8.22 -43.97 21.45
C PRO A 556 7.65 -42.94 20.47
N GLY A 557 8.49 -41.97 20.07
CA GLY A 557 8.09 -40.93 19.11
C GLY A 557 7.04 -39.94 19.61
N CYS A 558 6.86 -39.81 20.93
CA CYS A 558 5.81 -38.97 21.51
C CYS A 558 6.37 -37.91 22.49
N VAL A 559 5.87 -36.67 22.32
CA VAL A 559 6.22 -35.50 23.13
C VAL A 559 5.04 -35.11 24.03
N LEU A 560 5.32 -34.63 25.24
CA LEU A 560 4.32 -34.10 26.15
C LEU A 560 4.28 -32.58 26.10
N LEU A 561 3.08 -32.04 25.90
CA LEU A 561 2.80 -30.61 25.87
C LEU A 561 1.74 -30.25 26.91
N LYS A 562 1.70 -28.96 27.26
CA LYS A 562 0.62 -28.34 28.02
C LYS A 562 0.22 -27.05 27.37
N VAL A 563 -1.08 -26.84 27.20
CA VAL A 563 -1.65 -25.61 26.65
C VAL A 563 -2.53 -24.95 27.70
N ASP A 564 -2.45 -23.63 27.79
CA ASP A 564 -3.29 -22.81 28.68
C ASP A 564 -3.87 -21.62 27.90
N PHE A 565 -5.06 -21.18 28.30
CA PHE A 565 -5.74 -20.00 27.76
C PHE A 565 -5.71 -18.90 28.81
N LEU A 566 -5.21 -17.73 28.45
CA LEU A 566 -4.90 -16.68 29.40
C LEU A 566 -5.77 -15.44 29.18
N ASP A 567 -6.19 -14.80 30.28
CA ASP A 567 -6.83 -13.50 30.26
C ASP A 567 -5.81 -12.36 30.06
N LYS A 568 -6.31 -11.11 30.00
CA LYS A 568 -5.47 -9.90 29.88
C LYS A 568 -4.47 -9.69 31.03
N ASN A 569 -4.71 -10.32 32.18
CA ASN A 569 -3.86 -10.27 33.36
C ASN A 569 -2.92 -11.49 33.43
N LYS A 570 -2.88 -12.33 32.39
CA LYS A 570 -2.12 -13.59 32.31
C LYS A 570 -2.56 -14.67 33.30
N ASN A 571 -3.79 -14.59 33.82
CA ASN A 571 -4.39 -15.68 34.60
C ASN A 571 -5.00 -16.73 33.66
N SER A 572 -4.96 -18.00 34.07
CA SER A 572 -5.63 -19.07 33.36
C SER A 572 -7.14 -18.87 33.35
N MET A 573 -7.74 -19.03 32.19
CA MET A 573 -9.19 -19.06 31.99
C MET A 573 -9.76 -20.47 32.05
N LEU A 574 -8.90 -21.48 32.15
CA LEU A 574 -9.31 -22.88 32.28
C LEU A 574 -9.58 -23.21 33.74
N ASN A 575 -10.55 -24.10 33.98
CA ASN A 575 -10.74 -24.69 35.31
C ASN A 575 -9.54 -25.58 35.68
N ASP A 576 -9.40 -25.91 36.97
CA ASP A 576 -8.25 -26.69 37.45
C ASP A 576 -8.12 -28.05 36.77
N PHE A 577 -9.23 -28.67 36.38
CA PHE A 577 -9.22 -29.94 35.65
C PHE A 577 -8.57 -29.81 34.27
N ASN A 578 -9.05 -28.89 33.44
CA ASN A 578 -8.51 -28.65 32.10
C ASN A 578 -7.11 -28.06 32.14
N ARG A 579 -6.86 -27.15 33.08
CA ARG A 579 -5.54 -26.56 33.30
C ARG A 579 -4.50 -27.62 33.65
N ASN A 580 -4.87 -28.79 34.19
CA ASN A 580 -3.93 -29.86 34.54
C ASN A 580 -3.80 -30.95 33.49
N LYS A 581 -4.60 -30.93 32.41
CA LYS A 581 -4.47 -31.90 31.31
C LYS A 581 -3.10 -31.78 30.63
N ILE A 582 -2.56 -32.93 30.25
CA ILE A 582 -1.33 -33.06 29.48
C ILE A 582 -1.71 -33.58 28.10
N ILE A 583 -1.09 -33.04 27.06
CA ILE A 583 -1.32 -33.42 25.67
C ILE A 583 -0.15 -34.27 25.19
N LYS A 584 -0.44 -35.43 24.61
CA LYS A 584 0.51 -36.26 23.88
C LYS A 584 0.55 -35.79 22.42
N TRP A 585 1.74 -35.54 21.88
CA TRP A 585 1.97 -35.18 20.48
C TRP A 585 2.76 -36.28 19.77
N TYR A 586 2.11 -36.91 18.80
CA TYR A 586 2.61 -38.04 18.02
C TYR A 586 3.13 -37.65 16.64
N GLY A 587 3.87 -38.57 16.03
CA GLY A 587 4.28 -38.51 14.62
C GLY A 587 5.78 -38.31 14.40
N PHE A 588 6.57 -38.30 15.48
CA PHE A 588 8.03 -38.30 15.42
C PHE A 588 8.58 -39.71 15.13
N ASN A 589 9.90 -39.80 14.93
CA ASN A 589 10.55 -41.09 14.71
C ASN A 589 10.22 -42.09 15.85
N GLY A 590 9.89 -43.32 15.47
CA GLY A 590 9.50 -44.38 16.40
C GLY A 590 8.02 -44.40 16.82
N THR A 591 7.19 -43.44 16.38
CA THR A 591 5.74 -43.44 16.69
C THR A 591 5.04 -44.71 16.19
N ASP A 592 4.16 -45.30 17.02
CA ASP A 592 3.20 -46.30 16.54
C ASP A 592 2.06 -45.63 15.76
N PHE A 593 2.09 -45.77 14.44
CA PHE A 593 1.09 -45.18 13.54
C PHE A 593 -0.19 -46.01 13.41
N THR A 594 -0.37 -47.10 14.16
CA THR A 594 -1.54 -47.99 14.02
C THR A 594 -2.87 -47.25 14.15
N LYS A 595 -3.01 -46.39 15.16
CA LYS A 595 -4.23 -45.56 15.37
C LYS A 595 -4.45 -44.58 14.21
N ILE A 596 -3.41 -43.86 13.80
CA ILE A 596 -3.44 -42.89 12.70
C ILE A 596 -3.80 -43.58 11.38
N ASN A 597 -3.17 -44.71 11.06
CA ASN A 597 -3.42 -45.47 9.83
C ASN A 597 -4.84 -46.03 9.78
N LYS A 598 -5.35 -46.51 10.92
CA LYS A 598 -6.75 -46.95 11.04
C LYS A 598 -7.72 -45.79 10.79
N GLN A 599 -7.46 -44.61 11.33
CA GLN A 599 -8.27 -43.42 11.06
C GLN A 599 -8.23 -43.03 9.58
N ILE A 600 -7.04 -42.96 8.98
CA ILE A 600 -6.85 -42.65 7.56
C ILE A 600 -7.68 -43.60 6.70
N SER A 601 -7.61 -44.91 6.98
CA SER A 601 -8.36 -45.92 6.25
C SER A 601 -9.88 -45.79 6.46
N ASN A 602 -10.34 -45.57 7.69
CA ASN A 602 -11.76 -45.51 8.02
C ASN A 602 -12.47 -44.31 7.39
N TYR A 603 -11.79 -43.18 7.26
CA TYR A 603 -12.36 -41.93 6.74
C TYR A 603 -11.83 -41.56 5.36
N ASN A 604 -11.05 -42.43 4.71
CA ASN A 604 -10.45 -42.22 3.40
C ASN A 604 -9.68 -40.88 3.31
N ILE A 605 -8.88 -40.59 4.35
CA ILE A 605 -8.20 -39.31 4.50
C ILE A 605 -7.00 -39.23 3.55
N VAL A 606 -6.92 -38.16 2.76
CA VAL A 606 -5.72 -37.88 1.96
C VAL A 606 -4.65 -37.28 2.88
N ASN A 607 -3.66 -38.08 3.27
CA ASN A 607 -2.53 -37.62 4.08
C ASN A 607 -1.49 -36.89 3.22
N THR A 608 -1.74 -35.62 2.92
CA THR A 608 -0.89 -34.77 2.07
C THR A 608 -0.60 -33.43 2.76
N ASN A 609 -0.09 -32.44 2.04
CA ASN A 609 0.16 -31.10 2.54
C ASN A 609 -1.15 -30.30 2.72
N ILE A 610 -1.09 -29.23 3.52
CA ILE A 610 -2.25 -28.38 3.79
C ILE A 610 -2.82 -27.74 2.51
N ASP A 611 -1.98 -27.37 1.54
CA ASP A 611 -2.43 -26.68 0.32
C ASP A 611 -3.35 -27.55 -0.53
N TYR A 612 -3.06 -28.85 -0.64
CA TYR A 612 -3.95 -29.77 -1.31
C TYR A 612 -5.28 -29.91 -0.55
N LEU A 613 -5.25 -29.95 0.78
CA LEU A 613 -6.47 -30.00 1.61
C LEU A 613 -7.30 -28.72 1.45
N LEU A 614 -6.65 -27.56 1.32
CA LEU A 614 -7.29 -26.26 1.11
C LEU A 614 -7.88 -26.13 -0.30
N LYS A 615 -7.15 -26.56 -1.34
CA LYS A 615 -7.65 -26.61 -2.73
C LYS A 615 -8.88 -27.52 -2.88
N ASN A 616 -8.94 -28.60 -2.11
CA ASN A 616 -10.04 -29.57 -2.13
C ASN A 616 -11.02 -29.42 -0.95
N SER A 617 -11.03 -28.24 -0.31
CA SER A 617 -11.68 -27.99 0.98
C SER A 617 -13.20 -28.15 1.01
N GLN A 618 -13.88 -28.27 -0.13
CA GLN A 618 -15.34 -28.42 -0.19
C GLN A 618 -15.84 -29.72 0.48
N LYS A 619 -14.99 -30.75 0.66
CA LYS A 619 -15.36 -32.02 1.33
C LYS A 619 -14.49 -32.37 2.54
N ASN A 620 -13.21 -31.98 2.56
CA ASN A 620 -12.25 -32.62 3.47
C ASN A 620 -12.11 -31.95 4.86
N LEU A 621 -12.23 -30.62 5.00
CA LEU A 621 -12.02 -29.95 6.29
C LEU A 621 -13.32 -29.65 7.07
N LYS A 622 -14.47 -29.84 6.44
CA LYS A 622 -15.79 -29.65 7.06
C LYS A 622 -16.10 -30.69 8.14
N ASN A 623 -15.65 -31.92 7.93
CA ASN A 623 -15.82 -33.01 8.90
C ASN A 623 -14.54 -33.16 9.73
N GLN A 624 -14.63 -32.94 11.04
CA GLN A 624 -13.49 -33.06 11.97
C GLN A 624 -12.87 -34.47 11.99
N ASN A 625 -13.62 -35.49 11.59
CA ASN A 625 -13.11 -36.87 11.49
C ASN A 625 -12.12 -37.05 10.33
N ASN A 626 -12.13 -36.14 9.35
CA ASN A 626 -11.20 -36.15 8.23
C ASN A 626 -9.86 -35.43 8.55
N ILE A 627 -9.70 -34.95 9.78
CA ILE A 627 -8.44 -34.39 10.29
C ILE A 627 -7.74 -35.49 11.09
N ILE A 628 -6.53 -35.87 10.67
CA ILE A 628 -5.71 -36.88 11.36
C ILE A 628 -5.39 -36.41 12.78
N ASP A 629 -5.61 -37.29 13.75
CA ASP A 629 -5.34 -37.01 15.16
C ASP A 629 -3.87 -37.28 15.51
N TYR A 630 -3.06 -36.22 15.42
CA TYR A 630 -1.67 -36.21 15.88
C TYR A 630 -1.54 -35.89 17.38
N PHE A 631 -2.63 -35.51 18.04
CA PHE A 631 -2.64 -35.13 19.44
C PHE A 631 -3.76 -35.84 20.19
N ASP A 632 -3.46 -36.33 21.39
CA ASP A 632 -4.43 -36.93 22.31
C ASP A 632 -4.22 -36.42 23.73
N TRP A 633 -5.24 -36.51 24.58
CA TRP A 633 -5.09 -36.30 26.01
C TRP A 633 -4.29 -37.44 26.63
N LYS A 634 -3.37 -37.12 27.55
CA LYS A 634 -2.76 -38.10 28.43
C LYS A 634 -3.79 -38.47 29.49
N GLU A 635 -4.37 -39.65 29.35
CA GLU A 635 -5.25 -40.29 30.36
C GLU A 635 -4.53 -40.48 31.70
#